data_AF-A0A9Q3C3C0-F1
#
_entry.id   AF-A0A9Q3C3C0-F1
#
_cell.length_a   1.000
_cell.length_b   1.000
_cell.length_c   1.000
_cell.angle_alpha   90.00
_cell.angle_beta   90.00
_cell.angle_gamma   90.00
#
_symmetry.space_group_name_H-M   'P 1'
#
loop_
_entity.id
_entity.type
_entity.pdbx_description
1 polymer ?
#
loop_
_entity_poly.entity_id
_entity_poly.type
_entity_poly.pdbx_seq_one_letter_code
_entity_poly.pdbx_strand_id
1 'polypeptide(L)'
;MVWLSSKNIKSTRPTNKLSKRWLGPFPILKKVSNHSYHLKLPSQWKSIHPVYQISLLKPVKTSTIPNWHQEPTPPIIIEEEDKWEVSQILDSKIKRGKLWYLVE
;
A
#
# COMPACT_ATOMS: atom_id res chain seq x y z
N MET A 1 -6.20 -16.46 -3.75
CA MET A 1 -6.22 -15.10 -3.17
C MET A 1 -5.19 -15.01 -2.05
N VAL A 2 -4.62 -13.84 -1.80
CA VAL A 2 -3.62 -13.61 -0.74
C VAL A 2 -3.91 -12.35 0.04
N TRP A 3 -3.66 -12.38 1.34
CA TRP A 3 -3.58 -11.21 2.19
C TRP A 3 -2.23 -10.53 2.01
N LEU A 4 -2.23 -9.20 2.02
CA LEU A 4 -1.02 -8.38 1.92
C LEU A 4 -0.70 -7.72 3.27
N SER A 5 0.55 -7.82 3.72
CA SER A 5 1.02 -7.15 4.93
C SER A 5 0.96 -5.62 4.78
N SER A 6 0.42 -4.92 5.78
CA SER A 6 0.38 -3.44 5.80
C SER A 6 1.66 -2.77 6.30
N LYS A 7 2.70 -3.53 6.66
CA LYS A 7 3.94 -3.00 7.27
C LYS A 7 4.56 -1.81 6.51
N ASN A 8 4.48 -1.84 5.18
CA ASN A 8 5.10 -0.84 4.30
C ASN A 8 4.06 0.05 3.59
N ILE A 9 2.80 0.07 4.07
CA ILE A 9 1.71 0.80 3.45
C ILE A 9 1.21 1.84 4.44
N LYS A 10 1.30 3.12 4.06
CA LYS A 10 0.74 4.21 4.86
C LYS A 10 -0.78 4.05 4.94
N SER A 11 -1.34 4.15 6.14
CA SER A 11 -2.77 4.08 6.38
C SER A 11 -3.27 5.44 6.88
N THR A 12 -4.44 5.88 6.43
CA THR A 12 -5.13 7.09 6.93
C THR A 12 -5.46 7.06 8.43
N ARG A 13 -5.27 5.92 9.09
CA ARG A 13 -5.61 5.79 10.52
C ARG A 13 -4.56 6.50 11.37
N PRO A 14 -4.97 7.15 12.48
CA PRO A 14 -4.09 8.02 13.26
C PRO A 14 -2.95 7.27 13.95
N THR A 15 -3.09 5.95 14.17
CA THR A 15 -2.03 5.13 14.76
C THR A 15 -1.94 3.74 14.11
N ASN A 16 -0.72 3.20 14.07
CA ASN A 16 -0.46 1.83 13.58
C ASN A 16 -1.18 0.75 14.39
N LYS A 17 -1.51 1.00 15.67
CA LYS A 17 -2.25 0.06 16.51
C LYS A 17 -3.69 -0.14 16.01
N LEU A 18 -4.27 0.91 15.42
CA LEU A 18 -5.63 0.88 14.87
C LEU A 18 -5.66 0.48 13.40
N SER A 19 -4.51 0.33 12.75
CA SER A 19 -4.42 -0.09 11.35
C SER A 19 -4.58 -1.59 11.18
N LYS A 20 -5.15 -2.00 10.04
CA LYS A 20 -5.29 -3.42 9.70
C LYS A 20 -3.89 -3.97 9.44
N ARG A 21 -3.49 -5.02 10.14
CA ARG A 21 -2.19 -5.69 9.92
C ARG A 21 -2.08 -6.40 8.57
N TRP A 22 -3.21 -6.91 8.09
CA TRP A 22 -3.34 -7.59 6.80
C TRP A 22 -4.43 -6.89 6.00
N LEU A 23 -4.05 -6.39 4.84
CA LEU A 23 -4.92 -5.78 3.86
C LEU A 23 -5.47 -6.87 2.94
N GLY A 24 -6.65 -6.61 2.40
CA GLY A 24 -7.63 -7.57 1.89
C GLY A 24 -7.10 -8.73 1.03
N PRO A 25 -7.98 -9.68 0.72
CA PRO A 25 -7.65 -10.75 -0.20
C PRO A 25 -7.48 -10.19 -1.62
N PHE A 26 -6.24 -10.11 -2.10
CA PHE A 26 -5.92 -9.71 -3.45
C PHE A 26 -5.74 -10.94 -4.37
N PRO A 27 -6.18 -10.89 -5.62
CA PRO A 27 -5.82 -11.88 -6.63
C PRO A 27 -4.34 -11.74 -7.01
N ILE A 28 -3.66 -12.86 -7.20
CA ILE A 28 -2.35 -12.90 -7.85
C ILE A 28 -2.58 -12.91 -9.36
N LEU A 29 -1.97 -11.97 -10.08
CA LEU A 29 -2.03 -11.90 -11.54
C LEU A 29 -0.96 -12.76 -12.19
N LYS A 30 0.29 -12.69 -11.70
CA LYS A 30 1.41 -13.48 -12.22
C LYS A 30 2.50 -13.66 -11.16
N LYS A 31 3.27 -14.74 -11.31
CA LYS A 31 4.54 -14.93 -10.59
C LYS A 31 5.64 -14.18 -11.36
N VAL A 32 6.28 -13.20 -10.71
CA VAL A 32 7.33 -12.37 -11.34
C VAL A 32 8.70 -13.03 -11.15
N SER A 33 8.94 -13.60 -9.97
CA SER A 33 10.15 -14.35 -9.65
C SER A 33 9.84 -15.46 -8.65
N ASN A 34 10.85 -16.25 -8.24
CA ASN A 34 10.66 -17.28 -7.21
C ASN A 34 10.09 -16.73 -5.89
N HIS A 35 10.39 -15.47 -5.56
CA HIS A 35 10.00 -14.86 -4.30
C HIS A 35 9.05 -13.68 -4.47
N SER A 36 8.69 -13.28 -5.70
CA SER A 36 7.89 -12.08 -5.96
C SER A 36 6.67 -12.35 -6.83
N TYR A 37 5.52 -11.81 -6.41
CA TYR A 37 4.22 -11.98 -7.06
C TYR A 37 3.61 -10.63 -7.39
N HIS A 38 2.97 -10.57 -8.56
CA HIS A 38 2.21 -9.40 -9.01
C HIS A 38 0.75 -9.54 -8.56
N LEU A 39 0.25 -8.58 -7.79
CA LEU A 39 -1.10 -8.56 -7.26
C LEU A 39 -1.99 -7.61 -8.06
N LYS A 40 -3.28 -7.95 -8.15
CA LYS A 40 -4.30 -7.01 -8.62
C LYS A 40 -4.71 -6.11 -7.47
N LEU A 41 -4.04 -4.96 -7.36
CA LEU A 41 -4.38 -3.93 -6.39
C LEU A 41 -5.58 -3.09 -6.87
N PRO A 42 -6.32 -2.43 -5.95
CA PRO A 42 -7.39 -1.52 -6.32
C PRO A 42 -6.82 -0.29 -7.04
N SER A 43 -7.60 0.27 -7.96
CA SER A 43 -7.20 1.46 -8.73
C SER A 43 -6.93 2.69 -7.87
N GLN A 44 -7.46 2.75 -6.64
CA GLN A 44 -7.20 3.83 -5.69
C GLN A 44 -5.76 3.81 -5.12
N TRP A 45 -5.00 2.72 -5.31
CA TRP A 45 -3.63 2.57 -4.78
C TRP A 45 -2.55 2.77 -5.86
N LYS A 46 -2.75 3.75 -6.76
CA LYS A 46 -1.85 3.95 -7.92
C LYS A 46 -0.39 4.18 -7.55
N SER A 47 -0.13 4.82 -6.41
CA SER A 47 1.23 5.13 -5.94
C SER A 47 1.98 3.89 -5.43
N ILE A 48 1.29 2.78 -5.16
CA ILE A 48 1.88 1.59 -4.56
C ILE A 48 2.26 0.56 -5.62
N HIS A 49 3.50 0.09 -5.57
CA HIS A 49 3.98 -0.95 -6.47
C HIS A 49 3.20 -2.27 -6.30
N PRO A 50 2.68 -2.88 -7.38
CA PRO A 50 1.84 -4.08 -7.30
C PRO A 50 2.61 -5.39 -7.13
N VAL A 51 3.95 -5.35 -7.04
CA VAL A 51 4.80 -6.54 -6.92
C VAL A 51 5.32 -6.67 -5.48
N TYR A 52 5.04 -7.82 -4.85
CA TYR A 52 5.40 -8.07 -3.45
C TYR A 52 6.15 -9.38 -3.25
N GLN A 53 7.04 -9.38 -2.27
CA GLN A 53 7.77 -10.57 -1.85
C GLN A 53 6.86 -11.52 -1.06
N ILE A 54 7.10 -12.83 -1.15
CA ILE A 54 6.35 -13.90 -0.48
C ILE A 54 6.20 -13.70 1.04
N SER A 55 7.21 -13.10 1.70
CA SER A 55 7.22 -12.85 3.15
C SER A 55 6.17 -11.82 3.59
N LEU A 56 5.70 -10.98 2.65
CA LEU A 56 4.66 -9.99 2.86
C LEU A 56 3.27 -10.52 2.49
N LEU A 57 3.17 -11.77 2.03
CA LEU A 57 1.93 -12.38 1.56
C LEU A 57 1.52 -13.51 2.49
N LYS A 58 0.21 -13.67 2.69
CA LYS A 58 -0.35 -14.81 3.41
C LYS A 58 -1.49 -15.41 2.60
N PRO A 59 -1.52 -16.74 2.38
CA PRO A 59 -2.63 -17.36 1.66
C PRO A 59 -3.94 -17.15 2.42
N VAL A 60 -5.00 -16.85 1.68
CA VAL A 60 -6.35 -16.77 2.24
C VAL A 60 -6.81 -18.20 2.53
N LYS A 61 -7.14 -18.50 3.79
CA LYS A 61 -7.79 -19.75 4.16
C LYS A 61 -9.28 -19.59 3.95
N THR A 62 -9.85 -20.30 2.99
CA THR A 62 -11.30 -20.45 2.87
C THR A 62 -11.74 -21.38 3.99
N SER A 63 -12.63 -20.92 4.86
CA SER A 63 -13.24 -21.78 5.88
C SER A 63 -14.09 -22.84 5.17
N THR A 64 -13.97 -24.10 5.57
CA THR A 64 -14.83 -25.21 5.09
C THR A 64 -16.22 -25.18 5.76
N ILE A 65 -16.44 -24.26 6.70
CA ILE A 65 -17.70 -24.13 7.42
C ILE A 65 -18.75 -23.56 6.44
N PRO A 66 -19.88 -24.27 6.21
CA PRO A 66 -20.94 -23.76 5.34
C PRO A 66 -21.50 -22.45 5.91
N ASN A 67 -21.83 -21.50 5.02
CA ASN A 67 -22.33 -20.15 5.32
C ASN A 67 -21.36 -19.18 6.03
N TRP A 68 -20.05 -19.47 6.05
CA TRP A 68 -19.07 -18.48 6.50
C TRP A 68 -18.79 -17.44 5.40
N HIS A 69 -19.57 -16.36 5.40
CA HIS A 69 -19.36 -15.22 4.51
C HIS A 69 -18.43 -14.20 5.15
N GLN A 70 -17.31 -13.90 4.49
CA GLN A 70 -16.50 -12.75 4.87
C GLN A 70 -17.15 -11.50 4.29
N GLU A 71 -17.66 -10.60 5.15
CA GLU A 71 -18.19 -9.31 4.70
C GLU A 71 -17.13 -8.57 3.87
N PRO A 72 -17.53 -7.91 2.76
CA PRO A 72 -16.60 -7.17 1.93
C PRO A 72 -15.94 -6.08 2.79
N THR A 73 -14.62 -6.19 2.97
CA THR A 73 -13.90 -5.20 3.78
C THR A 73 -14.08 -3.80 3.18
N PRO A 74 -14.43 -2.79 3.99
CA PRO A 74 -14.59 -1.43 3.50
C PRO A 74 -13.29 -0.94 2.85
N PRO A 75 -13.38 -0.11 1.79
CA PRO A 75 -12.22 0.38 1.06
C PRO A 75 -11.28 1.12 2.00
N ILE A 76 -9.99 0.80 1.89
CA ILE A 76 -8.94 1.52 2.60
C ILE A 76 -8.57 2.71 1.75
N ILE A 77 -8.91 3.91 2.26
CA ILE A 77 -8.40 5.17 1.75
C ILE A 77 -6.90 5.17 2.02
N ILE A 78 -6.10 5.37 0.97
CA ILE A 78 -4.67 5.63 1.08
C ILE A 78 -4.52 7.08 0.64
N GLU A 79 -3.90 7.89 1.49
CA GLU A 79 -3.64 9.30 1.19
C GLU A 79 -2.92 9.39 -0.15
N GLU A 80 -3.54 10.13 -1.06
CA GLU A 80 -2.87 10.76 -2.17
C GLU A 80 -1.91 11.74 -1.51
N GLU A 81 -0.60 11.52 -1.63
CA GLU A 81 0.38 12.46 -1.10
C GLU A 81 0.05 13.86 -1.66
N ASP A 82 0.00 14.87 -0.78
CA ASP A 82 -0.19 16.28 -1.17
C ASP A 82 0.95 16.69 -2.11
N LYS A 83 0.71 16.51 -3.41
CA LYS A 83 1.61 16.94 -4.48
C LYS A 83 1.30 18.40 -4.75
N TRP A 84 2.25 19.26 -4.42
CA TRP A 84 2.20 20.67 -4.76
C TRP A 84 2.81 20.85 -6.15
N GLU A 85 2.04 21.41 -7.09
CA GLU A 85 2.61 21.95 -8.32
C GLU A 85 3.39 23.21 -7.97
N VAL A 86 4.70 23.18 -8.19
CA VAL A 86 5.60 24.33 -7.97
C VAL A 86 5.88 25.01 -9.31
N SER A 87 5.65 26.33 -9.38
CA SER A 87 5.82 27.14 -10.60
C SER A 87 7.27 27.11 -11.08
N GLN A 88 8.20 27.48 -10.18
CA GLN A 88 9.63 27.47 -10.48
C GLN A 88 10.46 27.32 -9.19
N ILE A 89 11.56 26.58 -9.28
CA ILE A 89 12.56 26.50 -8.20
C ILE A 89 13.62 27.55 -8.47
N LEU A 90 13.77 28.51 -7.56
CA LEU A 90 14.74 29.60 -7.66
C LEU A 90 16.09 29.24 -7.04
N ASP A 91 16.09 28.44 -5.97
CA ASP A 91 17.31 28.05 -5.26
C ASP A 91 17.12 26.74 -4.47
N SER A 92 18.22 26.09 -4.10
CA SER A 92 18.20 24.94 -3.20
C SER A 92 19.36 24.96 -2.20
N LYS A 93 19.10 24.59 -0.95
CA LYS A 93 20.13 24.51 0.09
C LYS A 93 19.94 23.34 1.04
N ILE A 94 21.05 22.80 1.54
CA ILE A 94 21.02 21.74 2.55
C ILE A 94 21.19 22.38 3.94
N LYS A 95 20.21 22.16 4.83
CA LYS A 95 20.29 22.55 6.26
C LYS A 95 19.99 21.34 7.13
N ARG A 96 20.92 21.02 8.04
CA ARG A 96 20.81 19.87 8.98
C ARG A 96 20.45 18.55 8.28
N GLY A 97 21.08 18.27 7.14
CA GLY A 97 20.86 17.05 6.36
C GLY A 97 19.52 16.96 5.62
N LYS A 98 18.72 18.04 5.61
CA LYS A 98 17.49 18.13 4.81
C LYS A 98 17.66 19.12 3.67
N LEU A 99 17.16 18.77 2.49
CA LEU A 99 17.15 19.62 1.30
C LEU A 99 15.96 20.58 1.38
N TRP A 100 16.23 21.86 1.16
CA TRP A 100 15.24 22.94 1.14
C TRP A 100 15.27 23.58 -0.25
N TYR A 101 14.10 23.92 -0.77
CA TYR A 101 13.94 24.64 -2.03
C TYR A 101 13.34 26.02 -1.77
N LEU A 102 13.82 27.03 -2.49
CA LEU A 102 13.19 28.33 -2.63
C LEU A 102 12.28 28.26 -3.86
N VAL A 103 10.99 28.48 -3.66
CA VAL A 103 9.95 28.43 -4.70
C VAL A 103 9.45 29.86 -4.93
N GLU A 104 9.16 30.20 -6.19
CA GLU A 104 8.53 31.47 -6.60
C GLU A 104 7.04 31.56 -6.23
#